data_AF-A0A137Q0Q9-F1
#
_entry.id   AF-A0A137Q0Q9-F1
#
_cell.length_a   1.000
_cell.length_b   1.000
_cell.length_c   1.000
_cell.angle_alpha   90.00
_cell.angle_beta   90.00
_cell.angle_gamma   90.00
#
_symmetry.space_group_name_H-M   'P 1'
#
loop_
_entity.id
_entity.type
_entity.pdbx_description
1 polymer ?
#
loop_
_entity_poly.entity_id
_entity_poly.type
_entity_poly.pdbx_seq_one_letter_code
_entity_poly.pdbx_strand_id
1 'polypeptide(L)'
;MANFKFDGIDEDLTAPGTPWIYYGGSYAGARAAHMKILYPDLVYGAIASSGVTHAAVENWQYMEIIRKAADPKCSAHLENSVAVIDTILLSGLFKKQLKGLFGLADLKHDDDFASLISNVLGSWQSKEWDPAVNSPTFDQFCEALNAPVFGIPAQATEASFGSDARMVEVEPGFKLDLSVINYANYIKNHTVSRCKTTVEECFGTYDDSQFQDTGLDQDWRLWQFQVCTQWGYFTTSPPDLAQPRIISRLNTLPYLSKICKQAYLPGEFFQVPPLPNVTAVNVLGDFDIAADRLAIIDGEVDPWRPDTPHSDDARDRPDTPLRPFKLIPGAVHHWDEYGLADPSQEPEEIQKIHAEEVAFVEAWLADWTPPTKTQ
;
A
#
# COMPACT_ATOMS: atom_id res chain seq x y z
N MET A 1 6.40 -19.77 -20.66
CA MET A 1 7.12 -21.02 -20.32
C MET A 1 6.86 -22.12 -21.35
N ALA A 2 5.62 -22.44 -21.73
CA ALA A 2 5.35 -23.52 -22.70
C ALA A 2 5.82 -23.25 -24.16
N ASN A 3 5.85 -21.98 -24.58
CA ASN A 3 6.20 -21.58 -25.96
C ASN A 3 7.21 -20.41 -25.98
N PHE A 4 7.97 -20.23 -24.89
CA PHE A 4 8.83 -19.07 -24.74
C PHE A 4 10.16 -19.28 -25.49
N LYS A 5 10.65 -18.23 -26.16
CA LYS A 5 11.97 -18.19 -26.80
C LYS A 5 12.67 -16.91 -26.37
N PHE A 6 13.93 -17.02 -25.95
CA PHE A 6 14.76 -15.85 -25.70
C PHE A 6 15.49 -15.47 -26.98
N ASP A 7 15.48 -14.18 -27.30
CA ASP A 7 16.31 -13.67 -28.38
C ASP A 7 17.79 -13.91 -28.05
N GLY A 8 18.48 -14.66 -28.91
CA GLY A 8 19.90 -15.00 -28.74
C GLY A 8 20.20 -16.26 -27.93
N ILE A 9 19.19 -17.06 -27.55
CA ILE A 9 19.36 -18.38 -26.92
C ILE A 9 18.69 -19.44 -27.78
N ASP A 10 19.48 -20.40 -28.28
CA ASP A 10 19.01 -21.46 -29.18
C ASP A 10 18.50 -22.70 -28.43
N GLU A 11 18.82 -22.83 -27.14
CA GLU A 11 18.37 -23.91 -26.27
C GLU A 11 16.85 -23.90 -26.06
N ASP A 12 16.25 -25.09 -26.04
CA ASP A 12 14.85 -25.26 -25.67
C ASP A 12 14.66 -25.15 -24.15
N LEU A 13 14.31 -23.95 -23.71
CA LEU A 13 14.02 -23.64 -22.30
C LEU A 13 12.54 -23.80 -21.95
N THR A 14 11.74 -24.49 -22.78
CA THR A 14 10.32 -24.63 -22.51
C THR A 14 10.03 -25.57 -21.34
N ALA A 15 8.99 -25.25 -20.58
CA ALA A 15 8.43 -26.18 -19.60
C ALA A 15 7.67 -27.30 -20.33
N PRO A 16 7.71 -28.55 -19.83
CA PRO A 16 8.26 -28.96 -18.54
C PRO A 16 9.74 -29.42 -18.57
N GLY A 17 10.43 -29.26 -19.70
CA GLY A 17 11.83 -29.67 -19.88
C GLY A 17 12.86 -28.80 -19.15
N THR A 18 12.44 -27.67 -18.57
CA THR A 18 13.24 -26.74 -17.78
C THR A 18 12.47 -26.32 -16.51
N PRO A 19 13.10 -26.28 -15.32
CA PRO A 19 12.42 -25.95 -14.07
C PRO A 19 12.29 -24.43 -13.88
N TRP A 20 11.18 -23.85 -14.32
CA TRP A 20 10.94 -22.41 -14.16
C TRP A 20 10.57 -22.05 -12.71
N ILE A 21 11.28 -21.07 -12.15
CA ILE A 21 10.92 -20.41 -10.89
C ILE A 21 10.23 -19.08 -11.20
N TYR A 22 9.01 -18.89 -10.71
CA TYR A 22 8.28 -17.61 -10.85
C TYR A 22 8.50 -16.79 -9.57
N TYR A 23 9.16 -15.64 -9.68
CA TYR A 23 9.33 -14.70 -8.57
C TYR A 23 8.61 -13.37 -8.88
N GLY A 24 7.92 -12.80 -7.89
CA GLY A 24 7.45 -11.42 -7.97
C GLY A 24 6.99 -10.86 -6.63
N GLY A 25 6.96 -9.53 -6.56
CA GLY A 25 6.47 -8.72 -5.46
C GLY A 25 5.01 -8.27 -5.61
N SER A 26 4.31 -8.02 -4.50
CA SER A 26 3.01 -7.34 -4.51
C SER A 26 1.95 -8.11 -5.33
N TYR A 27 1.22 -7.44 -6.23
CA TYR A 27 0.34 -8.09 -7.20
C TYR A 27 1.06 -9.19 -8.00
N ALA A 28 2.32 -8.96 -8.42
CA ALA A 28 3.11 -9.97 -9.14
C ALA A 28 3.44 -11.17 -8.25
N GLY A 29 3.62 -10.97 -6.94
CA GLY A 29 3.75 -12.05 -5.95
C GLY A 29 2.48 -12.87 -5.80
N ALA A 30 1.33 -12.21 -5.74
CA ALA A 30 0.04 -12.91 -5.81
C ALA A 30 -0.08 -13.71 -7.12
N ARG A 31 0.34 -13.14 -8.26
CA ARG A 31 0.38 -13.85 -9.55
C ARG A 31 1.36 -15.02 -9.55
N ALA A 32 2.52 -14.92 -8.89
CA ALA A 32 3.48 -16.01 -8.75
C ALA A 32 2.86 -17.19 -8.00
N ALA A 33 2.20 -16.92 -6.87
CA ALA A 33 1.46 -17.93 -6.10
C ALA A 33 0.32 -18.55 -6.93
N HIS A 34 -0.52 -17.73 -7.57
CA HIS A 34 -1.62 -18.21 -8.41
C HIS A 34 -1.12 -19.08 -9.58
N MET A 35 -0.01 -18.70 -10.22
CA MET A 35 0.59 -19.47 -11.30
C MET A 35 1.06 -20.85 -10.82
N LYS A 36 1.61 -20.94 -9.60
CA LYS A 36 2.00 -22.21 -9.01
C LYS A 36 0.80 -23.13 -8.74
N ILE A 37 -0.34 -22.57 -8.34
CA ILE A 37 -1.59 -23.32 -8.12
C ILE A 37 -2.23 -23.75 -9.44
N LEU A 38 -2.36 -22.83 -10.40
CA LEU A 38 -3.12 -23.05 -11.63
C LEU A 38 -2.33 -23.80 -12.71
N TYR A 39 -1.01 -23.64 -12.72
CA TYR A 39 -0.14 -24.18 -13.76
C TYR A 39 1.14 -24.84 -13.18
N PRO A 40 0.99 -25.83 -12.28
CA PRO A 40 2.13 -26.44 -11.58
C PRO A 40 3.10 -27.19 -12.52
N ASP A 41 2.64 -27.58 -13.70
CA ASP A 41 3.47 -28.24 -14.74
C ASP A 41 4.31 -27.24 -15.55
N LEU A 42 3.92 -25.96 -15.54
CA LEU A 42 4.68 -24.88 -16.19
C LEU A 42 5.64 -24.23 -15.20
N VAL A 43 5.19 -24.03 -13.96
CA VAL A 43 5.94 -23.36 -12.90
C VAL A 43 6.43 -24.40 -11.90
N TYR A 44 7.73 -24.68 -11.93
CA TYR A 44 8.34 -25.67 -11.04
C TYR A 44 8.28 -25.24 -9.58
N GLY A 45 8.68 -24.00 -9.31
CA GLY A 45 8.56 -23.35 -8.01
C GLY A 45 8.16 -21.87 -8.15
N ALA A 46 7.71 -21.26 -7.07
CA ALA A 46 7.36 -19.84 -7.06
C ALA A 46 7.74 -19.19 -5.73
N ILE A 47 8.12 -17.92 -5.80
CA ILE A 47 8.37 -17.05 -4.65
C ILE A 47 7.37 -15.89 -4.75
N ALA A 48 6.50 -15.78 -3.76
CA ALA A 48 5.55 -14.69 -3.62
C ALA A 48 6.04 -13.76 -2.52
N SER A 49 6.70 -12.68 -2.93
CA SER A 49 7.17 -11.63 -2.02
C SER A 49 6.10 -10.55 -1.84
N SER A 50 5.81 -10.16 -0.60
CA SER A 50 4.70 -9.25 -0.27
C SER A 50 3.43 -9.56 -1.05
N GLY A 51 3.16 -10.86 -1.22
CA GLY A 51 2.25 -11.38 -2.23
C GLY A 51 0.82 -11.26 -1.76
N VAL A 52 0.08 -10.26 -2.25
CA VAL A 52 -1.31 -9.98 -1.84
C VAL A 52 -2.29 -11.04 -2.36
N THR A 53 -2.31 -12.24 -1.76
CA THR A 53 -3.13 -13.37 -2.23
C THR A 53 -4.58 -13.28 -1.76
N HIS A 54 -4.87 -12.42 -0.79
CA HIS A 54 -6.21 -12.07 -0.35
C HIS A 54 -6.67 -10.78 -1.02
N ALA A 55 -7.75 -10.82 -1.79
CA ALA A 55 -8.48 -9.64 -2.24
C ALA A 55 -9.56 -9.25 -1.23
N ALA A 56 -9.61 -7.97 -0.87
CA ALA A 56 -10.56 -7.41 0.08
C ALA A 56 -11.28 -6.20 -0.53
N VAL A 57 -12.60 -6.06 -0.33
CA VAL A 57 -13.30 -4.86 -0.84
C VAL A 57 -12.81 -3.61 -0.11
N GLU A 58 -12.75 -3.67 1.22
CA GLU A 58 -12.25 -2.61 2.09
C GLU A 58 -10.92 -3.06 2.69
N ASN A 59 -9.89 -2.21 2.61
CA ASN A 59 -8.57 -2.49 3.15
C ASN A 59 -8.14 -1.41 4.14
N TRP A 60 -8.86 -1.32 5.26
CA TRP A 60 -8.56 -0.39 6.34
C TRP A 60 -7.31 -0.82 7.13
N GLN A 61 -7.00 -2.11 7.17
CA GLN A 61 -5.85 -2.67 7.89
C GLN A 61 -4.51 -2.17 7.34
N TYR A 62 -4.46 -1.77 6.06
CA TYR A 62 -3.30 -1.09 5.49
C TYR A 62 -2.81 0.09 6.36
N MET A 63 -3.74 0.95 6.78
CA MET A 63 -3.41 2.11 7.61
C MET A 63 -3.19 1.74 9.08
N GLU A 64 -3.69 0.59 9.52
CA GLU A 64 -3.50 0.08 10.87
C GLU A 64 -2.07 -0.43 11.09
N ILE A 65 -1.46 -1.08 10.09
CA ILE A 65 -0.04 -1.43 10.14
C ILE A 65 0.82 -0.18 10.31
N ILE A 66 0.59 0.84 9.47
CA ILE A 66 1.32 2.11 9.53
C ILE A 66 1.15 2.77 10.90
N ARG A 67 -0.08 2.83 11.42
CA ARG A 67 -0.38 3.42 12.73
C ARG A 67 0.38 2.72 13.86
N LYS A 68 0.47 1.39 13.82
CA LYS A 68 1.16 0.60 14.85
C LYS A 68 2.68 0.64 14.73
N ALA A 69 3.22 0.70 13.51
CA ALA A 69 4.64 0.60 13.24
C ALA A 69 5.38 1.95 13.20
N ALA A 70 4.69 3.04 12.88
CA ALA A 70 5.29 4.37 12.86
C ALA A 70 5.78 4.80 14.26
N ASP A 71 6.70 5.78 14.29
CA ASP A 71 7.15 6.40 15.54
C ASP A 71 5.95 6.73 16.45
N PRO A 72 5.91 6.28 17.72
CA PRO A 72 4.74 6.42 18.57
C PRO A 72 4.27 7.87 18.76
N LYS A 73 5.21 8.83 18.76
CA LYS A 73 4.89 10.26 18.87
C LYS A 73 4.24 10.77 17.58
N CYS A 74 4.79 10.40 16.42
CA CYS A 74 4.18 10.70 15.12
C CYS A 74 2.77 10.09 14.99
N SER A 75 2.63 8.79 15.29
CA SER A 75 1.35 8.08 15.21
C SER A 75 0.28 8.72 16.10
N ALA A 76 0.63 9.03 17.36
CA ALA A 76 -0.27 9.73 18.27
C ALA A 76 -0.66 11.12 17.75
N HIS A 77 0.26 11.89 17.18
CA HIS A 77 -0.06 13.18 16.57
C HIS A 77 -0.96 13.04 15.34
N LEU A 78 -0.77 12.02 14.51
CA LEU A 78 -1.64 11.73 13.37
C LEU A 78 -3.06 11.39 13.81
N GLU A 79 -3.21 10.44 14.73
CA GLU A 79 -4.51 10.03 15.26
C GLU A 79 -5.30 11.23 15.82
N ASN A 80 -4.64 12.03 16.67
CA ASN A 80 -5.26 13.20 17.29
C ASN A 80 -5.56 14.30 16.26
N SER A 81 -4.66 14.54 15.30
CA SER A 81 -4.87 15.56 14.26
C SER A 81 -6.06 15.20 13.38
N VAL A 82 -6.17 13.94 12.96
CA VAL A 82 -7.30 13.44 12.17
C VAL A 82 -8.61 13.51 12.96
N ALA A 83 -8.60 13.23 14.26
CA ALA A 83 -9.79 13.38 15.11
C ALA A 83 -10.27 14.84 15.20
N VAL A 84 -9.35 15.80 15.34
CA VAL A 84 -9.66 17.24 15.34
C VAL A 84 -10.19 17.67 13.98
N ILE A 85 -9.52 17.27 12.89
CA ILE A 85 -9.95 17.56 11.52
C ILE A 85 -11.37 17.03 11.28
N ASP A 86 -11.65 15.77 11.60
CA ASP A 86 -12.98 15.17 11.45
C ASP A 86 -14.05 15.97 12.20
N THR A 87 -13.76 16.38 13.44
CA THR A 87 -14.70 17.14 14.28
C THR A 87 -15.03 18.48 13.64
N ILE A 88 -14.03 19.19 13.12
CA ILE A 88 -14.21 20.48 12.44
C ILE A 88 -15.00 20.30 11.15
N LEU A 89 -14.65 19.33 10.30
CA LEU A 89 -15.35 19.06 9.05
C LEU A 89 -16.83 18.72 9.30
N LEU A 90 -17.12 17.84 10.27
CA LEU A 90 -18.48 17.38 10.58
C LEU A 90 -19.33 18.44 11.27
N SER A 91 -18.74 19.31 12.10
CA SER A 91 -19.47 20.41 12.74
C SER A 91 -19.82 21.53 11.76
N GLY A 92 -19.03 21.67 10.68
CA GLY A 92 -19.10 22.80 9.74
C GLY A 92 -18.54 24.12 10.27
N LEU A 93 -18.25 24.23 11.57
CA LEU A 93 -17.64 25.43 12.17
C LEU A 93 -16.15 25.47 11.83
N PHE A 94 -15.65 26.63 11.40
CA PHE A 94 -14.24 26.84 11.00
C PHE A 94 -13.74 25.93 9.86
N LYS A 95 -14.63 25.21 9.17
CA LYS A 95 -14.26 24.27 8.11
C LYS A 95 -13.45 24.92 6.99
N LYS A 96 -13.90 26.08 6.50
CA LYS A 96 -13.20 26.81 5.43
C LYS A 96 -11.82 27.27 5.87
N GLN A 97 -11.69 27.69 7.13
CA GLN A 97 -10.44 28.13 7.73
C GLN A 97 -9.47 26.97 7.89
N LEU A 98 -9.93 25.83 8.40
CA LEU A 98 -9.14 24.61 8.46
C LEU A 98 -8.64 24.23 7.06
N LYS A 99 -9.53 24.09 6.07
CA LYS A 99 -9.12 23.78 4.69
C LYS A 99 -8.15 24.83 4.13
N GLY A 100 -8.34 26.10 4.48
CA GLY A 100 -7.45 27.20 4.08
C GLY A 100 -6.02 27.08 4.59
N LEU A 101 -5.80 26.50 5.78
CA LEU A 101 -4.45 26.21 6.28
C LEU A 101 -3.70 25.25 5.36
N PHE A 102 -4.40 24.26 4.80
CA PHE A 102 -3.84 23.30 3.83
C PHE A 102 -3.72 23.90 2.42
N GLY A 103 -4.22 25.12 2.18
CA GLY A 103 -4.31 25.70 0.83
C GLY A 103 -5.52 25.18 0.02
N LEU A 104 -6.51 24.61 0.69
CA LEU A 104 -7.65 23.90 0.08
C LEU A 104 -9.01 24.56 0.40
N ALA A 105 -9.02 25.84 0.75
CA ALA A 105 -10.24 26.56 1.17
C ALA A 105 -11.40 26.47 0.16
N ASP A 106 -11.07 26.35 -1.13
CA ASP A 106 -12.03 26.30 -2.23
C ASP A 106 -12.34 24.87 -2.71
N LEU A 107 -11.76 23.83 -2.08
CA LEU A 107 -12.11 22.43 -2.34
C LEU A 107 -13.50 22.14 -1.76
N LYS A 108 -14.46 21.88 -2.64
CA LYS A 108 -15.89 21.88 -2.29
C LYS A 108 -16.27 20.75 -1.32
N HIS A 109 -15.75 19.56 -1.57
CA HIS A 109 -16.17 18.36 -0.86
C HIS A 109 -15.20 18.01 0.28
N ASP A 110 -15.76 17.53 1.39
CA ASP A 110 -14.99 17.27 2.61
C ASP A 110 -14.27 15.91 2.57
N ASP A 111 -14.84 14.96 1.83
CA ASP A 111 -14.22 13.66 1.55
C ASP A 111 -13.06 13.78 0.54
N ASP A 112 -13.14 14.67 -0.45
CA ASP A 112 -11.99 15.05 -1.30
C ASP A 112 -10.82 15.61 -0.46
N PHE A 113 -11.13 16.51 0.48
CA PHE A 113 -10.14 17.04 1.39
C PHE A 113 -9.54 15.93 2.27
N ALA A 114 -10.39 15.11 2.89
CA ALA A 114 -9.99 14.03 3.79
C ALA A 114 -9.13 12.96 3.10
N SER A 115 -9.51 12.57 1.87
CA SER A 115 -8.77 11.63 1.04
C SER A 115 -7.42 12.20 0.65
N LEU A 116 -7.37 13.43 0.12
CA LEU A 116 -6.15 14.08 -0.33
C LEU A 116 -5.08 14.18 0.77
N ILE A 117 -5.46 14.57 1.99
CA ILE A 117 -4.48 14.72 3.07
C ILE A 117 -3.91 13.36 3.51
N SER A 118 -4.66 12.27 3.33
CA SER A 118 -4.21 10.92 3.68
C SER A 118 -3.20 10.32 2.70
N ASN A 119 -3.06 10.85 1.48
CA ASN A 119 -2.19 10.31 0.44
C ASN A 119 -0.72 10.21 0.86
N VAL A 120 -0.23 11.13 1.70
CA VAL A 120 1.16 11.10 2.19
C VAL A 120 1.46 9.83 3.00
N LEU A 121 0.45 9.25 3.66
CA LEU A 121 0.62 8.05 4.49
C LEU A 121 1.02 6.83 3.65
N GLY A 122 0.54 6.74 2.40
CA GLY A 122 0.93 5.68 1.46
C GLY A 122 2.42 5.66 1.12
N SER A 123 3.15 6.76 1.37
CA SER A 123 4.61 6.78 1.19
C SER A 123 5.36 5.87 2.16
N TRP A 124 4.71 5.36 3.20
CA TRP A 124 5.26 4.31 4.07
C TRP A 124 5.69 3.09 3.25
N GLN A 125 4.86 2.65 2.29
CA GLN A 125 5.16 1.49 1.44
C GLN A 125 6.46 1.65 0.64
N SER A 126 6.87 2.88 0.34
CA SER A 126 8.10 3.19 -0.42
C SER A 126 9.37 3.23 0.44
N LYS A 127 9.29 2.88 1.73
CA LYS A 127 10.47 2.75 2.57
C LYS A 127 11.23 1.49 2.20
N GLU A 128 12.54 1.64 2.06
CA GLU A 128 13.46 0.59 1.65
C GLU A 128 14.76 0.64 2.49
N TRP A 129 15.40 -0.51 2.70
CA TRP A 129 16.72 -0.63 3.28
C TRP A 129 17.82 -0.16 2.34
N ASP A 130 17.70 -0.33 1.02
CA ASP A 130 18.67 0.18 0.05
C ASP A 130 18.46 1.70 -0.14
N PRO A 131 19.46 2.53 0.25
CA PRO A 131 19.36 3.98 0.11
C PRO A 131 19.14 4.47 -1.34
N ALA A 132 19.48 3.67 -2.36
CA ALA A 132 19.31 4.03 -3.76
C ALA A 132 17.85 4.06 -4.23
N VAL A 133 16.98 3.28 -3.56
CA VAL A 133 15.55 3.13 -3.91
C VAL A 133 14.61 3.55 -2.77
N ASN A 134 15.13 3.77 -1.56
CA ASN A 134 14.36 4.22 -0.41
C ASN A 134 13.75 5.62 -0.59
N SER A 135 12.50 5.79 -0.13
CA SER A 135 11.83 7.09 -0.01
C SER A 135 11.77 7.56 1.45
N PRO A 136 12.39 8.71 1.80
CA PRO A 136 12.31 9.27 3.15
C PRO A 136 11.01 10.06 3.41
N THR A 137 10.04 10.03 2.48
CA THR A 137 8.88 10.94 2.48
C THR A 137 8.01 10.80 3.74
N PHE A 138 7.76 9.56 4.19
CA PHE A 138 6.96 9.33 5.39
C PHE A 138 7.68 9.84 6.65
N ASP A 139 8.98 9.57 6.75
CA ASP A 139 9.78 9.96 7.92
C ASP A 139 9.90 11.49 7.99
N GLN A 140 10.13 12.17 6.85
CA GLN A 140 10.11 13.62 6.77
C GLN A 140 8.76 14.23 7.14
N PHE A 141 7.66 13.56 6.76
CA PHE A 141 6.33 13.96 7.17
C PHE A 141 6.13 13.84 8.69
N CYS A 142 6.56 12.72 9.28
CA CYS A 142 6.54 12.53 10.73
C CYS A 142 7.40 13.55 11.48
N GLU A 143 8.61 13.84 11.00
CA GLU A 143 9.47 14.89 11.54
C GLU A 143 8.77 16.26 11.47
N ALA A 144 8.13 16.58 10.35
CA ALA A 144 7.38 17.82 10.20
C ALA A 144 6.23 17.94 11.21
N LEU A 145 5.46 16.86 11.46
CA LEU A 145 4.39 16.86 12.47
C LEU A 145 4.91 17.14 13.88
N ASN A 146 6.13 16.69 14.17
CA ASN A 146 6.80 16.83 15.46
C ASN A 146 7.60 18.14 15.61
N ALA A 147 7.76 18.90 14.52
CA ALA A 147 8.59 20.10 14.49
C ALA A 147 7.96 21.27 15.27
N PRO A 148 8.78 22.16 15.86
CA PRO A 148 8.27 23.39 16.45
C PRO A 148 7.72 24.32 15.36
N VAL A 149 6.64 25.03 15.69
CA VAL A 149 6.05 26.07 14.83
C VAL A 149 6.62 27.44 15.22
N PHE A 150 6.84 28.31 14.23
CA PHE A 150 7.30 29.67 14.49
C PHE A 150 6.38 30.41 15.48
N GLY A 151 6.98 31.04 16.49
CA GLY A 151 6.24 31.73 17.54
C GLY A 151 5.83 30.87 18.73
N ILE A 152 6.07 29.55 18.68
CA ILE A 152 5.87 28.62 19.81
C ILE A 152 7.24 28.16 20.35
N PRO A 153 7.46 28.16 21.68
CA PRO A 153 8.71 27.64 22.26
C PRO A 153 8.94 26.18 21.85
N ALA A 154 10.17 25.82 21.49
CA ALA A 154 10.50 24.45 21.08
C ALA A 154 10.14 23.41 22.16
N GLN A 155 10.19 23.77 23.44
CA GLN A 155 9.81 22.89 24.54
C GLN A 155 8.33 22.46 24.51
N ALA A 156 7.47 23.19 23.79
CA ALA A 156 6.07 22.82 23.63
C ALA A 156 5.90 21.52 22.82
N THR A 157 6.88 21.11 21.99
CA THR A 157 6.82 19.85 21.22
C THR A 157 6.83 18.62 22.12
N GLU A 158 7.26 18.76 23.39
CA GLU A 158 7.27 17.70 24.39
C GLU A 158 6.03 17.67 25.28
N ALA A 159 5.16 18.69 25.18
CA ALA A 159 3.89 18.70 25.89
C ALA A 159 2.86 17.77 25.22
N SER A 160 1.86 17.34 25.99
CA SER A 160 0.76 16.52 25.47
C SER A 160 -0.06 17.27 24.42
N PHE A 161 -0.48 16.57 23.36
CA PHE A 161 -1.36 17.10 22.33
C PHE A 161 -2.58 17.81 22.94
N GLY A 162 -2.93 18.99 22.40
CA GLY A 162 -4.07 19.80 22.83
C GLY A 162 -3.85 20.59 24.12
N SER A 163 -2.67 20.51 24.75
CA SER A 163 -2.32 21.37 25.88
C SER A 163 -2.18 22.83 25.45
N ASP A 164 -2.48 23.77 26.35
CA ASP A 164 -2.41 25.22 26.07
C ASP A 164 -1.07 25.67 25.49
N ALA A 165 0.03 25.01 25.89
CA ALA A 165 1.39 25.30 25.38
C ALA A 165 1.56 24.98 23.88
N ARG A 166 0.72 24.11 23.31
CA ARG A 166 0.77 23.67 21.91
C ARG A 166 -0.32 24.30 21.04
N MET A 167 -1.30 24.96 21.65
CA MET A 167 -2.40 25.56 20.93
C MET A 167 -1.97 26.86 20.24
N VAL A 168 -2.07 26.87 18.92
CA VAL A 168 -1.80 28.03 18.05
C VAL A 168 -3.12 28.68 17.70
N GLU A 169 -3.25 29.99 17.96
CA GLU A 169 -4.41 30.77 17.52
C GLU A 169 -4.30 31.10 16.03
N VAL A 170 -5.21 30.51 15.25
CA VAL A 170 -5.26 30.67 13.79
C VAL A 170 -6.02 31.94 13.42
N GLU A 171 -7.15 32.16 14.08
CA GLU A 171 -7.95 33.38 14.02
C GLU A 171 -8.72 33.54 15.34
N PRO A 172 -9.33 34.71 15.63
CA PRO A 172 -10.02 34.94 16.89
C PRO A 172 -11.07 33.86 17.20
N GLY A 173 -10.84 33.10 18.27
CA GLY A 173 -11.73 32.01 18.70
C GLY A 173 -11.50 30.66 18.00
N PHE A 174 -10.49 30.54 17.15
CA PHE A 174 -10.10 29.29 16.50
C PHE A 174 -8.64 28.95 16.79
N LYS A 175 -8.44 27.95 17.65
CA LYS A 175 -7.11 27.45 18.03
C LYS A 175 -6.96 26.00 17.62
N LEU A 176 -5.77 25.62 17.16
CA LEU A 176 -5.42 24.25 16.79
C LEU A 176 -4.09 23.85 17.43
N ASP A 177 -3.91 22.57 17.70
CA ASP A 177 -2.61 22.03 18.10
C ASP A 177 -1.59 22.23 16.97
N LEU A 178 -0.33 22.54 17.33
CA LEU A 178 0.76 22.73 16.38
C LEU A 178 0.93 21.58 15.39
N SER A 179 0.62 20.33 15.76
CA SER A 179 0.74 19.19 14.84
C SER A 179 -0.30 19.25 13.72
N VAL A 180 -1.48 19.81 13.96
CA VAL A 180 -2.48 20.07 12.90
C VAL A 180 -1.98 21.17 11.97
N ILE A 181 -1.33 22.20 12.51
CA ILE A 181 -0.72 23.29 11.73
C ILE A 181 0.42 22.75 10.86
N ASN A 182 1.28 21.89 11.41
CA ASN A 182 2.37 21.26 10.68
C ASN A 182 1.86 20.33 9.59
N TYR A 183 0.83 19.54 9.87
CA TYR A 183 0.16 18.70 8.86
C TYR A 183 -0.33 19.57 7.69
N ALA A 184 -1.03 20.65 8.01
CA ALA A 184 -1.52 21.60 7.00
C ALA A 184 -0.38 22.19 6.16
N ASN A 185 0.68 22.65 6.81
CA ASN A 185 1.85 23.21 6.12
C ASN A 185 2.56 22.19 5.23
N TYR A 186 2.72 20.95 5.69
CA TYR A 186 3.36 19.89 4.91
C TYR A 186 2.55 19.59 3.64
N ILE A 187 1.25 19.32 3.77
CA ILE A 187 0.39 19.05 2.61
C ILE A 187 0.35 20.24 1.67
N LYS A 188 0.26 21.46 2.20
CA LYS A 188 0.30 22.68 1.39
C LYS A 188 1.58 22.78 0.56
N ASN A 189 2.72 22.54 1.18
CA ASN A 189 4.03 22.74 0.55
C ASN A 189 4.44 21.59 -0.36
N HIS A 190 4.03 20.34 -0.08
CA HIS A 190 4.46 19.15 -0.80
C HIS A 190 3.43 18.61 -1.79
N THR A 191 2.14 18.85 -1.55
CA THR A 191 1.04 18.36 -2.41
C THR A 191 0.37 19.51 -3.15
N VAL A 192 -0.20 20.47 -2.41
CA VAL A 192 -1.03 21.53 -3.01
C VAL A 192 -0.23 22.49 -3.88
N SER A 193 1.03 22.79 -3.53
CA SER A 193 1.94 23.63 -4.31
C SER A 193 2.22 23.12 -5.74
N ARG A 194 1.99 21.82 -5.99
CA ARG A 194 2.15 21.19 -7.30
C ARG A 194 0.98 21.49 -8.23
N CYS A 195 -0.20 21.81 -7.70
CA CYS A 195 -1.36 22.22 -8.48
C CYS A 195 -1.05 23.51 -9.26
N LYS A 196 -1.31 23.50 -10.57
CA LYS A 196 -1.08 24.64 -11.48
C LYS A 196 -2.37 25.31 -11.98
N THR A 197 -3.51 24.75 -11.60
CA THR A 197 -4.85 25.22 -11.98
C THR A 197 -5.63 25.57 -10.71
N THR A 198 -6.97 25.55 -10.73
CA THR A 198 -7.75 25.74 -9.51
C THR A 198 -7.67 24.52 -8.59
N VAL A 199 -7.85 24.72 -7.28
CA VAL A 199 -7.86 23.65 -6.28
C VAL A 199 -8.87 22.55 -6.63
N GLU A 200 -10.06 22.95 -7.11
CA GLU A 200 -11.11 22.01 -7.48
C GLU A 200 -10.76 21.21 -8.74
N GLU A 201 -10.10 21.81 -9.73
CA GLU A 201 -9.63 21.09 -10.93
C GLU A 201 -8.50 20.11 -10.63
N CYS A 202 -7.66 20.40 -9.62
CA CYS A 202 -6.56 19.51 -9.25
C CYS A 202 -6.99 18.34 -8.35
N PHE A 203 -7.95 18.57 -7.46
CA PHE A 203 -8.21 17.67 -6.33
C PHE A 203 -9.69 17.33 -6.12
N GLY A 204 -10.61 18.00 -6.81
CA GLY A 204 -12.03 17.67 -6.75
C GLY A 204 -12.31 16.40 -7.56
N THR A 205 -13.09 15.48 -7.01
CA THR A 205 -13.37 14.19 -7.69
C THR A 205 -14.85 14.01 -8.06
N TYR A 206 -15.63 15.08 -8.03
CA TYR A 206 -17.08 15.05 -8.30
C TYR A 206 -17.46 15.42 -9.74
N ASP A 207 -16.50 15.86 -10.55
CA ASP A 207 -16.68 16.00 -11.98
C ASP A 207 -16.27 14.70 -12.67
N ASP A 208 -17.26 13.87 -13.00
CA ASP A 208 -17.04 12.57 -13.62
C ASP A 208 -16.25 12.66 -14.94
N SER A 209 -16.34 13.79 -15.66
CA SER A 209 -15.66 13.95 -16.95
C SER A 209 -14.14 13.87 -16.84
N GLN A 210 -13.58 14.18 -15.66
CA GLN A 210 -12.14 14.09 -15.39
C GLN A 210 -11.60 12.65 -15.45
N PHE A 211 -12.48 11.65 -15.29
CA PHE A 211 -12.10 10.24 -15.24
C PHE A 211 -12.49 9.47 -16.50
N GLN A 212 -13.06 10.13 -17.51
CA GLN A 212 -13.60 9.48 -18.70
C GLN A 212 -12.63 9.40 -19.88
N ASP A 213 -11.45 10.01 -19.78
CA ASP A 213 -10.40 9.86 -20.80
C ASP A 213 -9.92 8.40 -20.86
N THR A 214 -9.74 7.90 -22.09
CA THR A 214 -9.31 6.53 -22.40
C THR A 214 -8.06 6.48 -23.28
N GLY A 215 -7.32 7.60 -23.37
CA GLY A 215 -6.02 7.67 -24.03
C GLY A 215 -4.99 6.67 -23.49
N LEU A 216 -3.97 6.36 -24.30
CA LEU A 216 -2.91 5.41 -23.93
C LEU A 216 -2.01 5.91 -22.79
N ASP A 217 -2.07 7.20 -22.49
CA ASP A 217 -1.41 7.88 -21.37
C ASP A 217 -2.16 7.69 -20.04
N GLN A 218 -3.38 7.14 -20.06
CA GLN A 218 -4.21 6.89 -18.87
C GLN A 218 -3.88 5.54 -18.22
N ASP A 219 -2.61 5.31 -17.91
CA ASP A 219 -2.08 4.06 -17.36
C ASP A 219 -2.68 3.68 -15.98
N TRP A 220 -3.04 4.67 -15.16
CA TRP A 220 -3.73 4.49 -13.88
C TRP A 220 -5.01 3.66 -14.01
N ARG A 221 -5.67 3.70 -15.18
CA ARG A 221 -6.89 2.94 -15.46
C ARG A 221 -6.65 1.44 -15.50
N LEU A 222 -5.42 0.96 -15.72
CA LEU A 222 -5.15 -0.47 -15.84
C LEU A 222 -5.29 -1.16 -14.47
N TRP A 223 -4.61 -0.63 -13.46
CA TRP A 223 -4.73 -1.15 -12.10
C TRP A 223 -6.08 -0.82 -11.48
N GLN A 224 -6.60 0.39 -11.70
CA GLN A 224 -7.92 0.76 -11.20
C GLN A 224 -9.02 -0.16 -11.75
N PHE A 225 -8.87 -0.69 -12.97
CA PHE A 225 -9.81 -1.67 -13.52
C PHE A 225 -9.75 -3.00 -12.76
N GLN A 226 -8.54 -3.47 -12.40
CA GLN A 226 -8.35 -4.66 -11.56
C GLN A 226 -9.01 -4.46 -10.18
N VAL A 227 -8.77 -3.32 -9.54
CA VAL A 227 -9.41 -2.88 -8.28
C VAL A 227 -10.94 -2.90 -8.40
N CYS A 228 -11.49 -2.32 -9.46
CA CYS A 228 -12.93 -2.20 -9.64
C CYS A 228 -13.64 -3.50 -10.03
N THR A 229 -12.93 -4.50 -10.53
CA THR A 229 -13.52 -5.75 -11.04
C THR A 229 -13.31 -6.93 -10.11
N GLN A 230 -12.09 -7.13 -9.58
CA GLN A 230 -11.72 -8.36 -8.88
C GLN A 230 -10.96 -8.13 -7.58
N TRP A 231 -10.28 -7.01 -7.38
CA TRP A 231 -9.33 -6.88 -6.27
C TRP A 231 -9.84 -6.06 -5.08
N GLY A 232 -10.57 -4.97 -5.33
CA GLY A 232 -10.91 -4.02 -4.28
C GLY A 232 -9.68 -3.27 -3.77
N TYR A 233 -9.40 -3.36 -2.48
CA TYR A 233 -8.40 -2.59 -1.75
C TYR A 233 -8.72 -1.10 -1.61
N PHE A 234 -10.00 -0.76 -1.46
CA PHE A 234 -10.36 0.60 -1.08
C PHE A 234 -9.91 0.83 0.37
N THR A 235 -8.93 1.70 0.59
CA THR A 235 -8.39 2.03 1.92
C THR A 235 -9.37 2.90 2.72
N THR A 236 -10.41 2.27 3.24
CA THR A 236 -11.48 2.92 3.99
C THR A 236 -11.04 3.20 5.43
N SER A 237 -11.74 4.13 6.09
CA SER A 237 -11.69 4.23 7.56
C SER A 237 -12.06 2.89 8.18
N PRO A 238 -11.48 2.51 9.32
CA PRO A 238 -11.84 1.28 9.99
C PRO A 238 -13.35 1.19 10.29
N PRO A 239 -13.98 0.00 10.19
CA PRO A 239 -15.43 -0.15 10.30
C PRO A 239 -15.96 0.17 11.70
N ASP A 240 -15.20 -0.19 12.74
CA ASP A 240 -15.45 0.30 14.10
C ASP A 240 -14.81 1.68 14.27
N LEU A 241 -15.61 2.74 14.29
CA LEU A 241 -15.15 4.11 14.45
C LEU A 241 -14.67 4.45 15.88
N ALA A 242 -14.86 3.54 16.85
CA ALA A 242 -14.30 3.70 18.19
C ALA A 242 -12.80 3.35 18.24
N GLN A 243 -12.29 2.62 17.25
CA GLN A 243 -10.87 2.26 17.22
C GLN A 243 -9.98 3.45 16.79
N PRO A 244 -8.73 3.52 17.29
CA PRO A 244 -7.76 4.51 16.84
C PRO A 244 -7.51 4.42 15.32
N ARG A 245 -7.31 5.56 14.65
CA ARG A 245 -7.10 5.62 13.19
C ARG A 245 -6.30 6.84 12.80
N ILE A 246 -5.54 6.72 11.71
CA ILE A 246 -4.75 7.81 11.11
C ILE A 246 -5.35 8.35 9.81
N ILE A 247 -6.56 7.91 9.45
CA ILE A 247 -7.32 8.38 8.30
C ILE A 247 -8.71 8.85 8.71
N SER A 248 -9.26 9.80 7.96
CA SER A 248 -10.57 10.38 8.25
C SER A 248 -11.70 9.36 8.12
N ARG A 249 -12.73 9.49 8.94
CA ARG A 249 -13.97 8.70 8.78
C ARG A 249 -14.77 9.04 7.52
N LEU A 250 -14.41 10.13 6.83
CA LEU A 250 -15.02 10.49 5.54
C LEU A 250 -14.48 9.64 4.37
N ASN A 251 -13.36 8.93 4.57
CA ASN A 251 -12.84 7.96 3.60
C ASN A 251 -13.70 6.68 3.63
N THR A 252 -14.91 6.77 3.07
CA THR A 252 -15.89 5.70 3.05
C THR A 252 -15.80 4.87 1.78
N LEU A 253 -16.26 3.61 1.81
CA LEU A 253 -16.33 2.77 0.62
C LEU A 253 -17.12 3.43 -0.53
N PRO A 254 -18.31 4.06 -0.34
CA PRO A 254 -19.00 4.73 -1.43
C PRO A 254 -18.21 5.87 -2.07
N TYR A 255 -17.45 6.64 -1.28
CA TYR A 255 -16.59 7.69 -1.81
C TYR A 255 -15.40 7.10 -2.58
N LEU A 256 -14.67 6.15 -1.99
CA LEU A 256 -13.45 5.58 -2.58
C LEU A 256 -13.73 4.71 -3.81
N SER A 257 -14.88 4.03 -3.86
CA SER A 257 -15.27 3.18 -4.99
C SER A 257 -15.99 3.92 -6.12
N LYS A 258 -16.39 5.20 -5.94
CA LYS A 258 -17.16 5.92 -6.97
C LYS A 258 -16.39 6.03 -8.28
N ILE A 259 -15.06 6.10 -8.21
CA ILE A 259 -14.16 6.13 -9.37
C ILE A 259 -14.43 4.99 -10.35
N CYS A 260 -14.87 3.82 -9.88
CA CYS A 260 -15.21 2.70 -10.73
C CYS A 260 -16.35 3.01 -11.70
N LYS A 261 -17.37 3.74 -11.23
CA LYS A 261 -18.51 4.15 -12.07
C LYS A 261 -18.18 5.37 -12.92
N GLN A 262 -17.34 6.27 -12.40
CA GLN A 262 -16.90 7.47 -13.11
C GLN A 262 -16.00 7.12 -14.31
N ALA A 263 -15.03 6.23 -14.08
CA ALA A 263 -14.04 5.86 -15.08
C ALA A 263 -14.56 4.84 -16.09
N TYR A 264 -15.32 3.83 -15.66
CA TYR A 264 -15.73 2.72 -16.52
C TYR A 264 -17.24 2.72 -16.75
N LEU A 265 -17.67 3.58 -17.68
CA LEU A 265 -19.04 3.58 -18.16
C LEU A 265 -19.42 2.21 -18.77
N PRO A 266 -20.71 1.78 -18.70
CA PRO A 266 -21.14 0.51 -19.27
C PRO A 266 -20.78 0.41 -20.75
N GLY A 267 -19.96 -0.57 -21.11
CA GLY A 267 -19.57 -0.85 -22.49
C GLY A 267 -20.51 -1.85 -23.17
N GLU A 268 -20.31 -2.06 -24.47
CA GLU A 268 -21.08 -3.03 -25.28
C GLU A 268 -20.83 -4.48 -24.82
N PHE A 269 -19.58 -4.82 -24.52
CA PHE A 269 -19.16 -6.20 -24.22
C PHE A 269 -18.92 -6.46 -22.74
N PHE A 270 -18.74 -5.41 -21.93
CA PHE A 270 -18.38 -5.55 -20.54
C PHE A 270 -18.91 -4.37 -19.72
N GLN A 271 -19.40 -4.69 -18.54
CA GLN A 271 -19.82 -3.73 -17.54
C GLN A 271 -19.08 -4.03 -16.23
N VAL A 272 -18.34 -3.05 -15.73
CA VAL A 272 -17.71 -3.14 -14.40
C VAL A 272 -18.80 -3.37 -13.36
N PRO A 273 -18.66 -4.37 -12.47
CA PRO A 273 -19.66 -4.67 -11.48
C PRO A 273 -19.83 -3.51 -10.48
N PRO A 274 -20.98 -3.40 -9.79
CA PRO A 274 -21.18 -2.33 -8.79
C PRO A 274 -20.16 -2.33 -7.64
N LEU A 275 -19.61 -3.50 -7.32
CA LEU A 275 -18.51 -3.73 -6.39
C LEU A 275 -17.62 -4.86 -6.95
N PRO A 276 -16.32 -4.88 -6.64
CA PRO A 276 -15.41 -5.92 -7.12
C PRO A 276 -15.78 -7.30 -6.61
N ASN A 277 -15.66 -8.31 -7.47
CA ASN A 277 -15.87 -9.71 -7.12
C ASN A 277 -14.58 -10.34 -6.58
N VAL A 278 -14.26 -10.04 -5.32
CA VAL A 278 -13.06 -10.52 -4.64
C VAL A 278 -12.96 -12.04 -4.54
N THR A 279 -14.09 -12.74 -4.56
CA THR A 279 -14.15 -14.21 -4.59
C THR A 279 -13.39 -14.79 -5.79
N ALA A 280 -13.33 -14.08 -6.92
CA ALA A 280 -12.61 -14.54 -8.11
C ALA A 280 -11.10 -14.66 -7.89
N VAL A 281 -10.55 -13.89 -6.95
CA VAL A 281 -9.15 -14.00 -6.51
C VAL A 281 -9.04 -15.02 -5.37
N ASN A 282 -9.85 -14.86 -4.33
CA ASN A 282 -9.70 -15.61 -3.07
C ASN A 282 -9.95 -17.12 -3.25
N VAL A 283 -10.74 -17.53 -4.25
CA VAL A 283 -10.95 -18.96 -4.57
C VAL A 283 -9.65 -19.70 -4.94
N LEU A 284 -8.57 -18.98 -5.28
CA LEU A 284 -7.26 -19.54 -5.61
C LEU A 284 -6.41 -19.90 -4.39
N GLY A 285 -6.92 -19.66 -3.18
CA GLY A 285 -6.32 -20.11 -1.93
C GLY A 285 -6.33 -19.06 -0.82
N ASP A 286 -6.48 -17.78 -1.16
CA ASP A 286 -6.61 -16.70 -0.19
C ASP A 286 -5.42 -16.68 0.81
N PHE A 287 -5.67 -16.44 2.09
CA PHE A 287 -4.75 -16.61 3.22
C PHE A 287 -4.24 -18.03 3.42
N ASP A 288 -4.85 -19.05 2.81
CA ASP A 288 -4.52 -20.47 2.96
C ASP A 288 -3.78 -21.02 1.71
N ILE A 289 -3.47 -20.17 0.74
CA ILE A 289 -2.78 -20.57 -0.49
C ILE A 289 -1.45 -21.25 -0.16
N ALA A 290 -1.28 -22.47 -0.64
CA ALA A 290 -0.10 -23.28 -0.35
C ALA A 290 0.10 -24.33 -1.44
N ALA A 291 1.36 -24.56 -1.80
CA ALA A 291 1.78 -25.65 -2.67
C ALA A 291 3.22 -26.02 -2.32
N ASP A 292 3.64 -27.23 -2.72
CA ASP A 292 5.05 -27.58 -2.67
C ASP A 292 5.82 -26.68 -3.63
N ARG A 293 6.97 -26.17 -3.17
CA ARG A 293 7.81 -25.20 -3.88
C ARG A 293 7.10 -23.86 -4.10
N LEU A 294 6.28 -23.45 -3.14
CA LEU A 294 5.76 -22.08 -3.05
C LEU A 294 6.31 -21.45 -1.78
N ALA A 295 7.15 -20.43 -1.94
CA ALA A 295 7.60 -19.59 -0.85
C ALA A 295 6.64 -18.40 -0.69
N ILE A 296 6.28 -18.11 0.56
CA ILE A 296 5.62 -16.85 0.94
C ILE A 296 6.63 -16.06 1.78
N ILE A 297 6.93 -14.84 1.34
CA ILE A 297 7.89 -13.96 2.00
C ILE A 297 7.21 -12.60 2.16
N ASP A 298 7.10 -12.07 3.37
CA ASP A 298 6.46 -10.77 3.61
C ASP A 298 7.31 -9.94 4.58
N GLY A 299 7.15 -8.61 4.55
CA GLY A 299 7.74 -7.72 5.54
C GLY A 299 6.89 -7.63 6.81
N GLU A 300 7.54 -7.57 7.98
CA GLU A 300 6.84 -7.46 9.26
C GLU A 300 5.99 -6.18 9.34
N VAL A 301 6.45 -5.05 8.80
CA VAL A 301 5.71 -3.78 8.85
C VAL A 301 5.25 -3.34 7.46
N ASP A 302 5.07 -4.31 6.56
CA ASP A 302 4.45 -4.09 5.25
C ASP A 302 2.97 -3.73 5.42
N PRO A 303 2.51 -2.56 4.93
CA PRO A 303 1.10 -2.21 5.01
C PRO A 303 0.21 -3.15 4.19
N TRP A 304 0.77 -3.93 3.26
CA TRP A 304 0.04 -4.99 2.54
C TRP A 304 0.02 -6.34 3.25
N ARG A 305 0.79 -6.55 4.33
CA ARG A 305 0.80 -7.81 5.10
C ARG A 305 -0.61 -8.33 5.44
N PRO A 306 -1.60 -7.49 5.80
CA PRO A 306 -2.97 -7.96 6.08
C PRO A 306 -3.66 -8.68 4.91
N ASP A 307 -3.20 -8.50 3.68
CA ASP A 307 -3.72 -9.12 2.46
C ASP A 307 -2.87 -10.31 1.98
N THR A 308 -1.94 -10.78 2.82
CA THR A 308 -1.00 -11.88 2.54
C THR A 308 -1.26 -13.07 3.47
N PRO A 309 -0.67 -14.24 3.21
CA PRO A 309 -0.75 -15.36 4.15
C PRO A 309 -0.08 -15.10 5.52
N HIS A 310 0.72 -14.04 5.70
CA HIS A 310 1.21 -13.58 7.01
C HIS A 310 0.26 -12.58 7.71
N SER A 311 -0.96 -12.40 7.22
CA SER A 311 -1.99 -11.59 7.88
C SER A 311 -2.27 -12.06 9.31
N ASP A 312 -2.62 -11.12 10.19
CA ASP A 312 -3.07 -11.43 11.55
C ASP A 312 -4.37 -12.26 11.56
N ASP A 313 -5.13 -12.24 10.46
CA ASP A 313 -6.35 -13.03 10.24
C ASP A 313 -6.05 -14.42 9.62
N ALA A 314 -4.81 -14.67 9.19
CA ALA A 314 -4.37 -15.93 8.63
C ALA A 314 -3.88 -16.91 9.72
N ARG A 315 -3.80 -18.19 9.36
CA ARG A 315 -3.23 -19.21 10.24
C ARG A 315 -1.73 -19.26 10.08
N ASP A 316 -1.02 -19.34 11.20
CA ASP A 316 0.42 -19.59 11.22
C ASP A 316 0.76 -20.94 10.56
N ARG A 317 1.96 -21.02 9.97
CA ARG A 317 2.41 -22.16 9.16
C ARG A 317 3.86 -22.52 9.46
N PRO A 318 4.23 -23.81 9.36
CA PRO A 318 5.63 -24.20 9.47
C PRO A 318 6.45 -23.63 8.31
N ASP A 319 7.55 -22.96 8.64
CA ASP A 319 8.60 -22.61 7.69
C ASP A 319 9.47 -23.82 7.39
N THR A 320 9.50 -24.24 6.12
CA THR A 320 10.27 -25.43 5.67
C THR A 320 10.93 -25.17 4.33
N PRO A 321 12.02 -25.85 3.97
CA PRO A 321 12.59 -25.73 2.64
C PRO A 321 11.58 -26.05 1.51
N LEU A 322 10.65 -26.99 1.70
CA LEU A 322 9.66 -27.34 0.67
C LEU A 322 8.55 -26.29 0.53
N ARG A 323 8.16 -25.64 1.64
CA ARG A 323 7.14 -24.59 1.69
C ARG A 323 7.65 -23.46 2.60
N PRO A 324 8.53 -22.58 2.08
CA PRO A 324 9.11 -21.50 2.88
C PRO A 324 8.03 -20.50 3.30
N PHE A 325 8.12 -20.04 4.53
CA PHE A 325 7.17 -19.10 5.13
C PHE A 325 7.94 -18.09 5.97
N LYS A 326 8.32 -16.98 5.34
CA LYS A 326 9.33 -16.05 5.84
C LYS A 326 8.71 -14.69 6.13
N LEU A 327 8.91 -14.21 7.36
CA LEU A 327 8.57 -12.84 7.75
C LEU A 327 9.86 -12.08 8.06
N ILE A 328 10.15 -11.02 7.31
CA ILE A 328 11.37 -10.23 7.44
C ILE A 328 11.15 -9.15 8.52
N PRO A 329 11.86 -9.19 9.67
CA PRO A 329 11.66 -8.22 10.75
C PRO A 329 11.94 -6.78 10.30
N GLY A 330 11.08 -5.84 10.69
CA GLY A 330 11.19 -4.42 10.35
C GLY A 330 11.06 -4.07 8.86
N ALA A 331 10.95 -5.05 7.96
CA ALA A 331 10.83 -4.81 6.54
C ALA A 331 9.45 -4.30 6.15
N VAL A 332 9.41 -3.49 5.10
CA VAL A 332 8.20 -2.94 4.51
C VAL A 332 7.83 -3.79 3.29
N HIS A 333 7.74 -3.22 2.09
CA HIS A 333 7.16 -3.92 0.96
C HIS A 333 8.25 -4.59 0.11
N HIS A 334 8.22 -5.93 0.03
CA HIS A 334 9.09 -6.81 -0.76
C HIS A 334 10.58 -6.44 -0.70
N TRP A 335 11.11 -6.24 0.51
CA TRP A 335 12.52 -5.89 0.74
C TRP A 335 13.50 -6.93 0.21
N ASP A 336 13.09 -8.20 0.15
CA ASP A 336 13.86 -9.30 -0.40
C ASP A 336 14.13 -9.16 -1.92
N GLU A 337 13.27 -8.47 -2.67
CA GLU A 337 13.48 -8.29 -4.12
C GLU A 337 14.60 -7.30 -4.46
N TYR A 338 15.08 -6.53 -3.49
CA TYR A 338 16.21 -5.62 -3.64
C TYR A 338 17.51 -6.32 -3.27
N GLY A 339 18.62 -5.91 -3.86
CA GLY A 339 19.93 -6.49 -3.58
C GLY A 339 21.08 -5.65 -4.14
N LEU A 340 22.23 -5.73 -3.49
CA LEU A 340 23.45 -5.05 -3.90
C LEU A 340 24.33 -5.99 -4.74
N ALA A 341 25.19 -5.40 -5.57
CA ALA A 341 26.17 -6.17 -6.34
C ALA A 341 27.19 -6.89 -5.43
N ASP A 342 27.46 -6.35 -4.24
CA ASP A 342 28.20 -7.00 -3.17
C ASP A 342 27.25 -7.27 -1.99
N PRO A 343 26.72 -8.50 -1.86
CA PRO A 343 25.78 -8.86 -0.80
C PRO A 343 26.33 -8.65 0.61
N SER A 344 27.66 -8.64 0.80
CA SER A 344 28.25 -8.42 2.14
C SER A 344 28.00 -7.02 2.71
N GLN A 345 27.55 -6.07 1.86
CA GLN A 345 27.22 -4.69 2.24
C GLN A 345 25.75 -4.50 2.59
N GLU A 346 24.91 -5.53 2.40
CA GLU A 346 23.49 -5.48 2.75
C GLU A 346 23.31 -5.56 4.27
N PRO A 347 22.18 -5.10 4.82
CA PRO A 347 21.84 -5.35 6.23
C PRO A 347 21.79 -6.85 6.54
N GLU A 348 22.07 -7.24 7.79
CA GLU A 348 22.13 -8.66 8.19
C GLU A 348 20.83 -9.40 7.91
N GLU A 349 19.68 -8.76 8.14
CA GLU A 349 18.36 -9.32 7.85
C GLU A 349 18.16 -9.61 6.35
N ILE A 350 18.74 -8.79 5.47
CA ILE A 350 18.62 -8.94 4.02
C ILE A 350 19.54 -10.05 3.51
N GLN A 351 20.80 -10.04 3.96
CA GLN A 351 21.74 -11.14 3.66
C GLN A 351 21.15 -12.49 4.08
N LYS A 352 20.48 -12.52 5.24
CA LYS A 352 19.82 -13.71 5.75
C LYS A 352 18.68 -14.16 4.82
N ILE A 353 17.73 -13.28 4.45
CA ILE A 353 16.60 -13.72 3.62
C ILE A 353 17.06 -14.16 2.23
N HIS A 354 18.01 -13.47 1.59
CA HIS A 354 18.57 -13.90 0.31
C HIS A 354 19.27 -15.26 0.41
N ALA A 355 20.03 -15.49 1.47
CA ALA A 355 20.67 -16.79 1.70
C ALA A 355 19.63 -17.91 1.88
N GLU A 356 18.54 -17.63 2.60
CA GLU A 356 17.43 -18.57 2.78
C GLU A 356 16.69 -18.84 1.46
N GLU A 357 16.49 -17.84 0.61
CA GLU A 357 15.92 -17.97 -0.73
C GLU A 357 16.73 -18.88 -1.63
N VAL A 358 18.03 -18.61 -1.74
CA VAL A 358 18.94 -19.47 -2.49
C VAL A 358 18.88 -20.89 -1.95
N ALA A 359 18.93 -21.07 -0.62
CA ALA A 359 18.95 -22.39 0.00
C ALA A 359 17.67 -23.20 -0.29
N PHE A 360 16.48 -22.61 -0.20
CA PHE A 360 15.26 -23.36 -0.49
C PHE A 360 15.08 -23.62 -1.99
N VAL A 361 15.52 -22.70 -2.87
CA VAL A 361 15.46 -22.94 -4.33
C VAL A 361 16.43 -24.04 -4.73
N GLU A 362 17.65 -24.06 -4.18
CA GLU A 362 18.61 -25.14 -4.38
C GLU A 362 18.03 -26.48 -3.89
N ALA A 363 17.37 -26.49 -2.73
CA ALA A 363 16.70 -27.69 -2.22
C ALA A 363 15.57 -28.17 -3.15
N TRP A 364 14.80 -27.26 -3.76
CA TRP A 364 13.81 -27.63 -4.76
C TRP A 364 14.46 -28.26 -5.99
N LEU A 365 15.52 -27.65 -6.51
CA LEU A 365 16.17 -28.08 -7.75
C LEU A 365 16.93 -29.41 -7.58
N ALA A 366 17.38 -29.74 -6.38
CA ALA A 366 18.07 -31.01 -6.11
C ALA A 366 17.23 -32.25 -6.47
N ASP A 367 15.91 -32.15 -6.31
CA ASP A 367 14.96 -33.22 -6.63
C ASP A 367 14.35 -33.10 -8.04
N TRP A 368 14.78 -32.12 -8.84
CA TRP A 368 14.25 -31.95 -10.19
C TRP A 368 14.90 -32.91 -11.19
N THR A 369 14.06 -33.69 -11.86
CA THR A 369 14.44 -34.46 -13.03
C THR A 369 13.62 -34.02 -14.24
N PRO A 370 14.24 -33.85 -15.43
CA PRO A 370 13.49 -33.58 -16.65
C PRO A 370 12.46 -34.69 -16.87
N PRO A 371 11.21 -34.36 -17.25
CA PRO A 371 10.23 -35.37 -17.61
C PRO A 371 10.78 -36.26 -18.73
N THR A 372 10.74 -37.58 -18.55
CA THR A 372 11.06 -38.52 -19.63
C THR A 372 10.12 -38.25 -20.79
N LYS A 373 10.67 -37.94 -21.97
CA LYS A 373 9.89 -37.78 -23.21
C LYS A 373 9.07 -39.06 -23.43
N THR A 374 7.76 -39.00 -23.17
CA THR A 374 6.84 -40.04 -23.65
C THR A 374 6.87 -40.00 -25.17
N GLN A 375 7.33 -41.10 -25.78
CA GLN A 375 7.35 -41.30 -27.23
C GLN A 375 5.94 -41.24 -27.84
#